data_AF-A0AAU3J633-F1
#
_entry.id   AF-A0AAU3J633-F1
#
_cell.length_a   1.000
_cell.length_b   1.000
_cell.length_c   1.000
_cell.angle_alpha   90.00
_cell.angle_beta   90.00
_cell.angle_gamma   90.00
#
_symmetry.space_group_name_H-M   'P 1'
#
loop_
_entity.id
_entity.type
_entity.pdbx_description
1 polymer ?
#
loop_
_entity_poly.entity_id
_entity_poly.type
_entity_poly.pdbx_seq_one_letter_code
_entity_poly.pdbx_strand_id
1 'polypeptide(L)'
;MTALRPERESGASYGQEPYEAYEASGAFEASGASGASGAFEEWGADPAGRHGAYAAQEQPYASPADEPYLPPAEPQQFLPPIDDETVALRIPDPPPGGSITPSGASTAAAATGTTPGGRAARRKAAKRRHGRHGGTRTTSEASEEGAEEVSADAARAPLSRVEARRQARARKASPAVVASRAIGEVFITTGVLMLLFVTYQLWWTNVRAHAAADKETSTLQNDWATGKGAPGTFEPGQGFAILHIPELDVVVPIAEGVSNKKVLDKGMVGHYSEGRLKTAMPGAKTGNFALAGHRNTHGEPFRYINKLKKGDEVVVETQDKYYVYKMTSTLPVTSPSNTSVIGPVPPQSGFTKPGRYITLTTCTPEFTSKYRLIVWGKMVEERPRSKGKPDALVE
;
A
#
# COMPACT_ATOMS: atom_id res chain seq x y z
N MET A 1 -26.02 -56.23 -55.05
CA MET A 1 -27.18 -55.37 -55.31
C MET A 1 -27.24 -54.31 -54.22
N THR A 2 -27.56 -53.09 -54.61
CA THR A 2 -28.31 -52.02 -53.92
C THR A 2 -29.17 -52.50 -52.71
N ALA A 3 -29.48 -51.71 -51.66
CA ALA A 3 -29.42 -50.25 -51.49
C ALA A 3 -29.67 -49.78 -50.02
N LEU A 4 -29.71 -48.44 -49.86
CA LEU A 4 -30.58 -47.64 -48.95
C LEU A 4 -30.21 -47.40 -47.47
N ARG A 5 -29.62 -46.20 -47.29
CA ARG A 5 -29.88 -45.22 -46.22
C ARG A 5 -31.37 -44.77 -46.21
N PRO A 6 -31.93 -44.40 -45.05
CA PRO A 6 -32.96 -43.37 -44.96
C PRO A 6 -32.45 -42.06 -44.32
N GLU A 7 -33.16 -40.98 -44.61
CA GLU A 7 -32.90 -39.56 -44.29
C GLU A 7 -33.90 -39.03 -43.24
N ARG A 8 -33.82 -37.71 -42.91
CA ARG A 8 -34.81 -36.86 -42.20
C ARG A 8 -34.85 -37.00 -40.66
N GLU A 9 -35.07 -35.97 -39.81
CA GLU A 9 -35.57 -34.56 -39.93
C GLU A 9 -34.67 -33.63 -39.07
N SER A 10 -34.16 -32.46 -39.47
CA SER A 10 -34.77 -31.16 -39.87
C SER A 10 -35.42 -30.35 -38.72
N GLY A 11 -34.89 -29.16 -38.39
CA GLY A 11 -35.52 -28.27 -37.41
C GLY A 11 -34.72 -27.03 -36.93
N ALA A 12 -34.27 -26.14 -37.84
CA ALA A 12 -33.85 -24.79 -37.44
C ALA A 12 -34.01 -23.78 -38.59
N SER A 13 -34.84 -22.76 -38.39
CA SER A 13 -34.92 -21.56 -39.23
C SER A 13 -35.36 -20.38 -38.38
N TYR A 14 -34.52 -19.35 -38.28
CA TYR A 14 -34.81 -17.96 -38.64
C TYR A 14 -33.61 -17.09 -38.22
N GLY A 15 -33.08 -16.29 -39.14
CA GLY A 15 -31.98 -15.36 -38.86
C GLY A 15 -32.43 -13.90 -38.86
N GLN A 16 -31.48 -12.99 -38.60
CA GLN A 16 -31.51 -11.62 -39.08
C GLN A 16 -30.08 -11.03 -39.13
N GLU A 17 -29.64 -10.75 -40.35
CA GLU A 17 -28.83 -9.61 -40.84
C GLU A 17 -28.56 -8.44 -39.85
N PRO A 18 -27.46 -7.64 -40.00
CA PRO A 18 -27.21 -6.99 -41.30
C PRO A 18 -25.77 -6.65 -41.77
N TYR A 19 -25.72 -6.39 -43.09
CA TYR A 19 -25.12 -5.23 -43.81
C TYR A 19 -23.91 -5.44 -44.76
N GLU A 20 -24.18 -5.12 -46.03
CA GLU A 20 -23.27 -4.93 -47.18
C GLU A 20 -22.24 -3.79 -46.92
N ALA A 21 -20.94 -3.97 -47.20
CA ALA A 21 -20.26 -4.01 -48.50
C ALA A 21 -20.12 -2.64 -49.21
N TYR A 22 -18.88 -2.23 -49.43
CA TYR A 22 -18.46 -1.44 -50.60
C TYR A 22 -17.07 -1.91 -51.04
N GLU A 23 -16.92 -2.21 -52.33
CA GLU A 23 -15.63 -2.54 -52.95
C GLU A 23 -14.89 -1.27 -53.41
N ALA A 24 -13.56 -1.33 -53.46
CA ALA A 24 -12.76 -0.58 -54.42
C ALA A 24 -11.38 -1.25 -54.63
N SER A 25 -11.36 -2.11 -55.65
CA SER A 25 -10.23 -2.62 -56.44
C SER A 25 -8.83 -1.95 -56.35
N GLY A 26 -7.78 -2.78 -56.48
CA GLY A 26 -6.39 -2.33 -56.70
C GLY A 26 -5.40 -3.47 -56.88
N ALA A 27 -5.41 -4.15 -58.03
CA ALA A 27 -4.51 -5.26 -58.34
C ALA A 27 -3.11 -4.79 -58.79
N PHE A 28 -2.06 -5.60 -58.61
CA PHE A 28 -1.47 -6.41 -59.70
C PHE A 28 -0.43 -7.43 -59.19
N GLU A 29 0.06 -8.28 -60.10
CA GLU A 29 0.56 -9.63 -59.85
C GLU A 29 2.09 -9.78 -59.64
N ALA A 30 2.48 -10.99 -59.26
CA ALA A 30 3.86 -11.45 -59.13
C ALA A 30 4.45 -11.96 -60.47
N SER A 31 5.78 -12.06 -60.57
CA SER A 31 6.50 -13.23 -61.13
C SER A 31 8.02 -12.97 -61.23
N GLY A 32 8.81 -14.05 -61.38
CA GLY A 32 10.16 -13.96 -61.95
C GLY A 32 11.27 -14.63 -61.14
N ALA A 33 11.53 -15.92 -61.39
CA ALA A 33 12.73 -16.60 -60.92
C ALA A 33 13.46 -17.27 -62.11
N SER A 34 14.74 -16.96 -62.28
CA SER A 34 15.78 -17.64 -63.06
C SER A 34 17.07 -16.81 -62.93
N GLY A 35 18.29 -17.31 -63.17
CA GLY A 35 18.77 -18.67 -63.47
C GLY A 35 20.30 -18.62 -63.47
N ALA A 36 20.98 -19.72 -63.16
CA ALA A 36 22.45 -19.73 -63.01
C ALA A 36 23.18 -19.89 -64.35
N SER A 37 24.38 -19.31 -64.44
CA SER A 37 25.47 -19.82 -65.29
C SER A 37 26.80 -19.55 -64.61
N GLY A 38 27.72 -20.51 -64.70
CA GLY A 38 29.11 -20.35 -64.30
C GLY A 38 30.03 -20.58 -65.51
N ALA A 39 31.24 -20.06 -65.43
CA ALA A 39 32.34 -20.43 -66.30
C ALA A 39 33.61 -20.59 -65.47
N PHE A 40 34.43 -21.55 -65.87
CA PHE A 40 35.61 -22.04 -65.19
C PHE A 40 36.84 -21.57 -65.97
N GLU A 41 37.87 -21.06 -65.28
CA GLU A 41 39.21 -20.99 -65.84
C GLU A 41 40.26 -21.12 -64.74
N GLU A 42 41.38 -21.72 -65.12
CA GLU A 42 42.35 -22.40 -64.25
C GLU A 42 43.74 -21.74 -64.37
N TRP A 43 44.72 -22.20 -63.58
CA TRP A 43 46.17 -21.94 -63.64
C TRP A 43 46.73 -20.73 -62.87
N GLY A 44 47.88 -20.98 -62.24
CA GLY A 44 48.87 -19.95 -61.89
C GLY A 44 49.41 -20.06 -60.46
N ALA A 45 50.67 -20.47 -60.32
CA ALA A 45 51.38 -20.46 -59.04
C ALA A 45 52.09 -19.11 -58.76
N ASP A 46 52.42 -18.88 -57.48
CA ASP A 46 53.45 -17.95 -57.00
C ASP A 46 54.73 -17.97 -57.87
N PRO A 47 55.53 -16.86 -57.97
CA PRO A 47 56.00 -16.14 -56.77
C PRO A 47 56.36 -14.64 -56.85
N ALA A 48 56.57 -14.07 -55.65
CA ALA A 48 57.53 -13.01 -55.29
C ALA A 48 57.47 -11.62 -55.96
N GLY A 49 57.42 -10.57 -55.12
CA GLY A 49 58.14 -9.32 -55.43
C GLY A 49 57.49 -7.96 -55.12
N ARG A 50 57.58 -7.53 -53.85
CA ARG A 50 58.05 -6.18 -53.44
C ARG A 50 57.21 -4.91 -53.78
N HIS A 51 57.07 -4.07 -52.74
CA HIS A 51 56.70 -2.63 -52.72
C HIS A 51 55.21 -2.22 -52.85
N GLY A 52 54.75 -1.44 -51.86
CA GLY A 52 53.46 -0.73 -51.89
C GLY A 52 52.94 -0.48 -50.47
N ALA A 53 53.10 0.74 -49.93
CA ALA A 53 52.80 1.02 -48.53
C ALA A 53 51.33 1.41 -48.29
N TYR A 54 50.73 0.87 -47.22
CA TYR A 54 49.55 1.43 -46.56
C TYR A 54 49.84 1.49 -45.06
N ALA A 55 49.63 2.65 -44.44
CA ALA A 55 50.05 2.88 -43.06
C ALA A 55 49.04 2.31 -42.06
N ALA A 56 49.53 1.53 -41.09
CA ALA A 56 48.85 1.27 -39.83
C ALA A 56 49.64 1.98 -38.73
N GLN A 57 49.04 3.00 -38.08
CA GLN A 57 49.59 3.57 -36.86
C GLN A 57 49.16 2.70 -35.68
N GLU A 58 50.09 1.91 -35.17
CA GLU A 58 49.95 1.25 -33.86
C GLU A 58 49.98 2.33 -32.77
N GLN A 59 49.00 2.34 -31.86
CA GLN A 59 49.12 3.10 -30.61
C GLN A 59 49.78 2.22 -29.54
N PRO A 60 50.86 2.70 -28.88
CA PRO A 60 51.60 1.89 -27.93
C PRO A 60 50.84 1.73 -26.60
N TYR A 61 50.98 0.53 -26.03
CA TYR A 61 50.47 0.19 -24.70
C TYR A 61 51.14 1.05 -23.62
N ALA A 62 50.36 1.85 -22.88
CA ALA A 62 50.87 2.58 -21.73
C ALA A 62 50.86 1.67 -20.48
N SER A 63 52.02 1.49 -19.85
CA SER A 63 52.15 0.77 -18.58
C SER A 63 51.78 1.68 -17.42
N PRO A 64 50.96 1.24 -16.43
CA PRO A 64 50.55 2.09 -15.32
C PRO A 64 51.66 2.16 -14.26
N ALA A 65 52.15 3.37 -14.00
CA ALA A 65 53.00 3.68 -12.85
C ALA A 65 52.39 4.85 -12.07
N ASP A 66 52.44 4.73 -10.74
CA ASP A 66 52.29 5.80 -9.75
C ASP A 66 50.94 6.57 -9.68
N GLU A 67 49.86 5.87 -9.33
CA GLU A 67 48.77 6.50 -8.56
C GLU A 67 49.15 6.56 -7.06
N PRO A 68 49.03 7.73 -6.39
CA PRO A 68 49.36 7.84 -4.97
C PRO A 68 48.33 7.14 -4.08
N TYR A 69 48.81 6.29 -3.17
CA TYR A 69 48.00 5.54 -2.22
C TYR A 69 47.24 6.46 -1.25
N LEU A 70 45.92 6.53 -1.40
CA LEU A 70 45.02 7.13 -0.41
C LEU A 70 44.65 6.08 0.66
N PRO A 71 44.83 6.37 1.96
CA PRO A 71 44.42 5.45 3.01
C PRO A 71 42.88 5.28 3.04
N PRO A 72 42.37 4.11 3.48
CA PRO A 72 40.94 3.86 3.54
C PRO A 72 40.24 4.83 4.50
N ALA A 73 39.15 5.45 4.06
CA ALA A 73 38.35 6.33 4.89
C ALA A 73 37.71 5.57 6.06
N GLU A 74 37.80 6.15 7.26
CA GLU A 74 37.13 5.61 8.45
C GLU A 74 35.59 5.57 8.28
N PRO A 75 34.89 4.63 8.93
CA PRO A 75 33.44 4.54 8.85
C PRO A 75 32.78 5.77 9.53
N GLN A 76 32.41 6.76 8.73
CA GLN A 76 31.62 7.90 9.19
C GLN A 76 30.30 7.41 9.81
N GLN A 77 30.09 7.73 11.07
CA GLN A 77 28.81 7.50 11.73
C GLN A 77 27.75 8.35 11.02
N PHE A 78 26.77 7.68 10.38
CA PHE A 78 25.68 8.37 9.71
C PHE A 78 24.73 8.99 10.75
N LEU A 79 24.96 10.26 11.08
CA LEU A 79 23.98 11.11 11.71
C LEU A 79 23.05 11.64 10.59
N PRO A 80 21.72 11.44 10.68
CA PRO A 80 20.79 12.07 9.74
C PRO A 80 20.90 13.60 9.88
N PRO A 81 20.66 14.36 8.79
CA PRO A 81 20.67 15.82 8.87
C PRO A 81 19.62 16.28 9.90
N ILE A 82 20.03 17.16 10.80
CA ILE A 82 19.13 17.79 11.78
C ILE A 82 18.17 18.68 10.99
N ASP A 83 16.88 18.39 11.12
CA ASP A 83 15.80 19.18 10.55
C ASP A 83 15.34 20.25 11.55
N ASP A 84 15.55 21.52 11.21
CA ASP A 84 15.18 22.64 12.09
C ASP A 84 13.67 22.69 12.42
N GLU A 85 12.83 21.97 11.68
CA GLU A 85 11.40 21.84 11.94
C GLU A 85 11.04 20.87 13.09
N THR A 86 11.95 20.01 13.57
CA THR A 86 11.67 19.11 14.72
C THR A 86 11.96 19.73 16.09
N VAL A 87 12.54 20.94 16.12
CA VAL A 87 12.84 21.67 17.38
C VAL A 87 11.56 22.08 18.13
N ALA A 88 10.44 22.26 17.42
CA ALA A 88 9.18 22.76 17.97
C ALA A 88 8.35 21.75 18.80
N LEU A 89 8.79 20.49 18.95
CA LEU A 89 8.06 19.44 19.68
C LEU A 89 8.83 18.81 20.86
N ARG A 90 9.95 19.40 21.29
CA ARG A 90 10.57 19.01 22.57
C ARG A 90 9.83 19.62 23.74
N ILE A 91 8.93 18.84 24.34
CA ILE A 91 8.50 19.06 25.72
C ILE A 91 9.76 18.93 26.60
N PRO A 92 10.09 19.90 27.46
CA PRO A 92 11.24 19.76 28.35
C PRO A 92 11.01 18.62 29.35
N ASP A 93 12.06 17.84 29.61
CA ASP A 93 12.00 16.75 30.59
C ASP A 93 11.56 17.26 31.98
N PRO A 94 10.67 16.54 32.68
CA PRO A 94 10.28 16.91 34.04
C PRO A 94 11.49 16.79 34.99
N PRO A 95 11.64 17.70 35.98
CA PRO A 95 12.75 17.63 36.91
C PRO A 95 12.73 16.33 37.73
N PRO A 96 13.90 15.71 37.99
CA PRO A 96 13.95 14.42 38.69
C PRO A 96 13.67 14.60 40.19
N GLY A 97 12.47 14.20 40.63
CA GLY A 97 12.14 14.06 42.06
C GLY A 97 10.71 14.43 42.40
N GLY A 98 9.81 13.44 42.45
CA GLY A 98 8.43 13.62 42.93
C GLY A 98 7.58 12.37 42.76
N SER A 99 7.44 11.58 43.82
CA SER A 99 6.57 10.40 43.84
C SER A 99 5.10 10.82 43.87
N ILE A 100 4.32 10.44 42.86
CA ILE A 100 2.87 10.68 42.80
C ILE A 100 2.12 9.36 42.90
N THR A 101 1.42 9.15 44.02
CA THR A 101 0.53 8.01 44.24
C THR A 101 -0.78 8.14 43.45
N PRO A 102 -1.31 7.07 42.82
CA PRO A 102 -2.57 7.12 42.10
C PRO A 102 -3.77 7.05 43.07
N SER A 103 -4.51 8.15 43.24
CA SER A 103 -5.85 8.11 43.84
C SER A 103 -6.88 7.63 42.80
N GLY A 104 -7.61 6.56 43.14
CA GLY A 104 -8.58 5.94 42.24
C GLY A 104 -10.01 6.50 42.38
N ALA A 105 -10.74 6.47 41.27
CA ALA A 105 -12.20 6.33 41.16
C ALA A 105 -12.55 6.19 39.66
N SER A 106 -13.60 5.49 39.21
CA SER A 106 -14.31 4.32 39.74
C SER A 106 -15.11 3.74 38.57
N THR A 107 -14.92 2.47 38.23
CA THR A 107 -15.72 1.81 37.19
C THR A 107 -17.13 1.51 37.69
N ALA A 108 -18.15 2.02 37.01
CA ALA A 108 -19.54 1.69 37.31
C ALA A 108 -19.92 0.36 36.65
N ALA A 109 -20.11 -0.69 37.45
CA ALA A 109 -20.69 -1.96 37.04
C ALA A 109 -22.16 -2.05 37.50
N ALA A 110 -23.03 -2.62 36.65
CA ALA A 110 -24.44 -2.81 36.95
C ALA A 110 -24.70 -4.12 37.70
N ALA A 111 -25.65 -4.11 38.65
CA ALA A 111 -26.28 -5.32 39.19
C ALA A 111 -27.73 -5.03 39.65
N THR A 112 -28.60 -6.02 39.47
CA THR A 112 -30.06 -5.98 39.68
C THR A 112 -30.48 -6.62 41.02
N GLY A 113 -31.65 -6.27 41.59
CA GLY A 113 -32.04 -6.77 42.93
C GLY A 113 -33.44 -6.45 43.51
N THR A 114 -34.50 -6.49 42.68
CA THR A 114 -35.89 -6.91 43.00
C THR A 114 -36.45 -6.92 44.47
N THR A 115 -37.24 -5.89 44.85
CA THR A 115 -38.59 -5.90 45.55
C THR A 115 -38.81 -6.70 46.88
N PRO A 116 -39.98 -6.64 47.59
CA PRO A 116 -41.18 -5.81 47.42
C PRO A 116 -41.76 -5.09 48.68
N GLY A 117 -42.66 -4.11 48.48
CA GLY A 117 -43.45 -3.54 49.58
C GLY A 117 -44.58 -2.57 49.21
N GLY A 118 -45.82 -3.04 49.18
CA GLY A 118 -47.02 -2.32 49.66
C GLY A 118 -47.59 -1.12 48.86
N ARG A 119 -48.77 -1.31 48.24
CA ARG A 119 -49.67 -0.20 47.85
C ARG A 119 -50.40 0.37 49.07
N ALA A 120 -50.09 1.59 49.52
CA ALA A 120 -50.93 2.38 50.43
C ALA A 120 -50.62 3.89 50.37
N ALA A 121 -51.46 4.71 51.01
CA ALA A 121 -51.24 6.15 51.30
C ALA A 121 -51.16 7.11 50.09
N ARG A 122 -52.31 7.28 49.42
CA ARG A 122 -52.62 8.47 48.62
C ARG A 122 -52.80 9.71 49.54
N ARG A 123 -52.43 10.88 49.02
CA ARG A 123 -52.95 12.25 49.34
C ARG A 123 -52.50 12.99 50.61
N LYS A 124 -52.23 14.29 50.37
CA LYS A 124 -52.42 15.47 51.25
C LYS A 124 -51.73 15.48 52.62
N ALA A 125 -50.75 16.38 52.75
CA ALA A 125 -50.96 17.65 53.47
C ALA A 125 -49.93 18.71 53.04
N ALA A 126 -50.42 19.88 52.62
CA ALA A 126 -49.63 21.09 52.70
C ALA A 126 -49.85 21.72 54.08
N LYS A 127 -48.88 22.56 54.52
CA LYS A 127 -49.05 23.84 55.27
C LYS A 127 -48.18 23.97 56.53
N ARG A 128 -47.06 24.70 56.35
CA ARG A 128 -46.42 25.65 57.29
C ARG A 128 -45.91 25.15 58.66
N ARG A 129 -44.63 25.46 58.95
CA ARG A 129 -44.26 26.45 60.00
C ARG A 129 -42.84 26.98 59.80
N HIS A 130 -42.62 28.24 60.19
CA HIS A 130 -41.31 28.89 60.27
C HIS A 130 -40.59 28.55 61.58
N GLY A 131 -39.25 28.66 61.57
CA GLY A 131 -38.38 28.78 62.73
C GLY A 131 -37.10 29.52 62.31
N ARG A 132 -36.53 30.38 63.17
CA ARG A 132 -35.51 31.39 62.80
C ARG A 132 -34.37 31.42 63.83
N HIS A 133 -33.19 31.87 63.35
CA HIS A 133 -32.14 32.64 64.03
C HIS A 133 -30.90 31.98 64.68
N GLY A 134 -29.74 32.56 64.31
CA GLY A 134 -28.58 32.83 65.19
C GLY A 134 -27.47 31.76 65.20
N GLY A 135 -26.18 32.05 65.00
CA GLY A 135 -25.51 33.30 64.54
C GLY A 135 -24.04 33.38 65.00
N THR A 136 -23.22 34.22 64.34
CA THR A 136 -21.93 34.81 64.83
C THR A 136 -20.73 33.87 65.12
N ARG A 137 -19.43 34.24 64.98
CA ARG A 137 -18.71 35.43 64.45
C ARG A 137 -17.19 35.11 64.36
N THR A 138 -16.43 36.03 63.73
CA THR A 138 -14.97 36.31 63.79
C THR A 138 -14.11 35.86 62.59
N THR A 139 -13.09 36.59 62.14
CA THR A 139 -12.92 37.98 61.63
C THR A 139 -11.44 38.37 61.69
N SER A 140 -10.81 38.73 60.56
CA SER A 140 -9.67 39.67 60.39
C SER A 140 -9.09 39.50 58.96
N GLU A 141 -8.50 40.49 58.28
CA GLU A 141 -8.14 41.88 58.65
C GLU A 141 -8.92 42.95 57.83
N ALA A 142 -8.35 44.13 57.54
CA ALA A 142 -9.06 45.29 56.96
C ALA A 142 -8.19 46.27 56.12
N SER A 143 -8.75 46.83 55.04
CA SER A 143 -8.33 48.09 54.36
C SER A 143 -9.43 48.51 53.35
N GLU A 144 -10.52 49.15 53.78
CA GLU A 144 -10.71 50.62 53.88
C GLU A 144 -10.87 51.37 52.54
N GLU A 145 -12.13 51.62 52.16
CA GLU A 145 -12.67 52.97 51.87
C GLU A 145 -14.23 52.91 51.91
N GLY A 146 -14.90 54.02 52.20
CA GLY A 146 -16.38 54.10 52.33
C GLY A 146 -17.14 54.00 50.99
N ALA A 147 -18.45 53.77 50.94
CA ALA A 147 -19.45 53.99 51.99
C ALA A 147 -20.65 53.02 51.89
N GLU A 148 -21.41 52.95 52.99
CA GLU A 148 -22.80 52.48 53.16
C GLU A 148 -23.50 51.73 52.00
N GLU A 149 -23.59 50.39 52.09
CA GLU A 149 -24.79 49.68 51.63
C GLU A 149 -25.50 48.98 52.80
N VAL A 150 -26.67 49.51 53.15
CA VAL A 150 -27.58 48.95 54.15
C VAL A 150 -28.13 47.62 53.64
N SER A 151 -28.19 46.61 54.52
CA SER A 151 -28.79 45.31 54.22
C SER A 151 -30.23 45.43 53.70
N ALA A 152 -30.41 45.14 52.41
CA ALA A 152 -31.71 44.99 51.77
C ALA A 152 -31.93 43.54 51.28
N ASP A 153 -31.80 42.55 52.18
CA ASP A 153 -32.59 41.31 52.06
C ASP A 153 -34.07 41.59 52.42
N ALA A 154 -34.63 42.56 51.69
CA ALA A 154 -36.02 42.96 51.75
C ALA A 154 -36.73 42.19 50.63
N ALA A 155 -37.41 41.12 51.03
CA ALA A 155 -38.47 40.42 50.30
C ALA A 155 -38.58 40.81 48.81
N ARG A 156 -37.90 40.07 47.92
CA ARG A 156 -38.07 40.23 46.46
C ARG A 156 -39.55 40.20 46.14
N ALA A 157 -40.10 41.37 45.83
CA ALA A 157 -41.47 41.52 45.38
C ALA A 157 -41.72 40.56 44.20
N PRO A 158 -42.94 40.03 44.02
CA PRO A 158 -43.25 39.25 42.83
C PRO A 158 -42.98 40.14 41.61
N LEU A 159 -41.86 39.86 40.92
CA LEU A 159 -41.40 40.64 39.77
C LEU A 159 -42.60 40.89 38.86
N SER A 160 -42.85 42.15 38.50
CA SER A 160 -44.01 42.47 37.69
C SER A 160 -43.98 41.62 36.43
N ARG A 161 -45.16 41.33 35.85
CA ARG A 161 -45.26 40.54 34.61
C ARG A 161 -44.37 41.11 33.49
N VAL A 162 -44.02 42.40 33.57
CA VAL A 162 -43.11 43.13 32.69
C VAL A 162 -41.64 42.84 33.02
N GLU A 163 -41.21 42.93 34.29
CA GLU A 163 -39.83 42.67 34.71
C GLU A 163 -39.44 41.20 34.58
N ALA A 164 -40.35 40.28 34.95
CA ALA A 164 -40.17 38.84 34.71
C ALA A 164 -40.02 38.55 33.19
N ARG A 165 -40.79 39.26 32.34
CA ARG A 165 -40.62 39.19 30.87
C ARG A 165 -39.32 39.84 30.39
N ARG A 166 -38.83 40.90 31.04
CA ARG A 166 -37.56 41.59 30.69
C ARG A 166 -36.36 40.72 31.05
N GLN A 167 -36.34 40.11 32.24
CA GLN A 167 -35.31 39.14 32.62
C GLN A 167 -35.38 37.86 31.76
N ALA A 168 -36.58 37.37 31.42
CA ALA A 168 -36.73 36.25 30.48
C ALA A 168 -36.25 36.57 29.05
N ARG A 169 -36.25 37.85 28.64
CA ARG A 169 -35.61 38.30 27.39
C ARG A 169 -34.09 38.40 27.53
N ALA A 170 -33.57 38.91 28.65
CA ALA A 170 -32.14 39.01 28.92
C ALA A 170 -31.44 37.64 29.10
N ARG A 171 -32.18 36.60 29.50
CA ARG A 171 -31.70 35.20 29.58
C ARG A 171 -31.65 34.48 28.22
N LYS A 172 -32.11 35.10 27.13
CA LYS A 172 -31.94 34.51 25.79
C LYS A 172 -30.48 34.65 25.39
N ALA A 173 -29.85 33.53 25.02
CA ALA A 173 -28.51 33.55 24.45
C ALA A 173 -28.48 34.54 23.28
N SER A 174 -27.44 35.37 23.21
CA SER A 174 -27.27 36.34 22.12
C SER A 174 -27.36 35.61 20.77
N PRO A 175 -28.04 36.17 19.75
CA PRO A 175 -28.12 35.55 18.42
C PRO A 175 -26.74 35.18 17.85
N ALA A 176 -25.70 35.95 18.17
CA ALA A 176 -24.31 35.65 17.81
C ALA A 176 -23.76 34.37 18.49
N VAL A 177 -24.15 34.09 19.73
CA VAL A 177 -23.78 32.85 20.47
C VAL A 177 -24.53 31.64 19.92
N VAL A 178 -25.76 31.82 19.44
CA VAL A 178 -26.52 30.75 18.76
C VAL A 178 -25.92 30.47 17.37
N ALA A 179 -25.59 31.52 16.60
CA ALA A 179 -24.97 31.40 15.29
C ALA A 179 -23.57 30.76 15.36
N SER A 180 -22.71 31.19 16.28
CA SER A 180 -21.37 30.61 16.46
C SER A 180 -21.42 29.13 16.90
N ARG A 181 -22.41 28.72 17.69
CA ARG A 181 -22.65 27.29 18.01
C ARG A 181 -23.05 26.50 16.78
N ALA A 182 -24.00 26.99 15.97
CA ALA A 182 -24.42 26.31 14.75
C ALA A 182 -23.26 26.18 13.74
N ILE A 183 -22.44 27.22 13.59
CA ILE A 183 -21.22 27.18 12.76
C ILE A 183 -20.23 26.14 13.32
N GLY A 184 -19.96 26.16 14.62
CA GLY A 184 -19.07 25.18 15.27
C GLY A 184 -19.55 23.74 15.09
N GLU A 185 -20.85 23.48 15.22
CA GLU A 185 -21.47 22.17 14.99
C GLU A 185 -21.31 21.69 13.54
N VAL A 186 -21.48 22.58 12.55
CA VAL A 186 -21.22 22.27 11.14
C VAL A 186 -19.74 21.94 10.89
N PHE A 187 -18.80 22.67 11.48
CA PHE A 187 -17.37 22.37 11.35
C PHE A 187 -17.00 21.04 12.04
N ILE A 188 -17.52 20.77 13.23
CA ILE A 188 -17.29 19.51 13.97
C ILE A 188 -17.85 18.32 13.18
N THR A 189 -19.11 18.40 12.71
CA THR A 189 -19.73 17.32 11.93
C THR A 189 -19.02 17.07 10.61
N THR A 190 -18.59 18.13 9.91
CA THR A 190 -17.77 18.01 8.69
C THR A 190 -16.41 17.36 8.99
N GLY A 191 -15.72 17.78 10.05
CA GLY A 191 -14.44 17.18 10.46
C GLY A 191 -14.55 15.70 10.82
N VAL A 192 -15.59 15.33 11.59
CA VAL A 192 -15.88 13.92 11.92
C VAL A 192 -16.20 13.11 10.66
N LEU A 193 -16.98 13.66 9.72
CA LEU A 193 -17.29 13.00 8.45
C LEU A 193 -16.03 12.77 7.61
N MET A 194 -15.11 13.76 7.53
CA MET A 194 -13.85 13.59 6.83
C MET A 194 -12.94 12.54 7.50
N LEU A 195 -12.85 12.51 8.83
CA LEU A 195 -12.09 11.48 9.56
C LEU A 195 -12.65 10.06 9.35
N LEU A 196 -13.98 9.91 9.39
CA LEU A 196 -14.66 8.66 9.07
C LEU A 196 -14.42 8.25 7.61
N PHE A 197 -14.44 9.19 6.67
CA PHE A 197 -14.15 8.92 5.26
C PHE A 197 -12.71 8.44 5.05
N VAL A 198 -11.71 9.09 5.66
CA VAL A 198 -10.31 8.62 5.60
C VAL A 198 -10.15 7.23 6.19
N THR A 199 -10.78 6.97 7.34
CA THR A 199 -10.77 5.65 8.00
C THR A 199 -11.40 4.58 7.10
N TYR A 200 -12.54 4.90 6.45
CA TYR A 200 -13.21 4.03 5.49
C TYR A 200 -12.32 3.76 4.27
N GLN A 201 -11.65 4.77 3.70
CA GLN A 201 -10.73 4.58 2.57
C GLN A 201 -9.60 3.61 2.91
N LEU A 202 -8.99 3.71 4.09
CA LEU A 202 -7.91 2.80 4.50
C LEU A 202 -8.43 1.38 4.79
N TRP A 203 -9.54 1.24 5.52
CA TRP A 203 -10.04 -0.08 5.94
C TRP A 203 -10.80 -0.81 4.83
N TRP A 204 -11.77 -0.17 4.18
CA TRP A 204 -12.66 -0.82 3.21
C TRP A 204 -11.95 -1.19 1.91
N THR A 205 -10.99 -0.37 1.46
CA THR A 205 -10.21 -0.72 0.25
C THR A 205 -9.33 -1.94 0.50
N ASN A 206 -8.77 -2.10 1.70
CA ASN A 206 -8.04 -3.31 2.09
C ASN A 206 -8.95 -4.54 2.07
N VAL A 207 -10.11 -4.50 2.75
CA VAL A 207 -11.07 -5.61 2.77
C VAL A 207 -11.51 -6.02 1.35
N ARG A 208 -11.85 -5.05 0.50
CA ARG A 208 -12.26 -5.33 -0.90
C ARG A 208 -11.13 -5.91 -1.74
N ALA A 209 -9.89 -5.48 -1.49
CA ALA A 209 -8.72 -5.95 -2.23
C ALA A 209 -8.29 -7.35 -1.82
N HIS A 210 -8.34 -7.70 -0.52
CA HIS A 210 -8.15 -9.09 -0.09
C HIS A 210 -9.18 -10.00 -0.74
N ALA A 211 -10.48 -9.66 -0.70
CA ALA A 211 -11.53 -10.45 -1.34
C ALA A 211 -11.33 -10.62 -2.88
N ALA A 212 -10.74 -9.62 -3.55
CA ALA A 212 -10.39 -9.73 -4.97
C ALA A 212 -9.16 -10.62 -5.20
N ALA A 213 -8.12 -10.47 -4.37
CA ALA A 213 -6.89 -11.27 -4.40
C ALA A 213 -7.14 -12.74 -4.06
N ASP A 214 -7.97 -13.04 -3.06
CA ASP A 214 -8.35 -14.40 -2.64
C ASP A 214 -9.15 -15.10 -3.74
N LYS A 215 -10.07 -14.37 -4.38
CA LYS A 215 -10.83 -14.88 -5.54
C LYS A 215 -9.90 -15.18 -6.71
N GLU A 216 -8.96 -14.30 -7.04
CA GLU A 216 -8.00 -14.54 -8.12
C GLU A 216 -7.08 -15.72 -7.80
N THR A 217 -6.53 -15.78 -6.60
CA THR A 217 -5.71 -16.91 -6.09
C THR A 217 -6.45 -18.24 -6.22
N SER A 218 -7.72 -18.28 -5.79
CA SER A 218 -8.59 -19.45 -5.93
C SER A 218 -8.88 -19.79 -7.39
N THR A 219 -9.04 -18.78 -8.25
CA THR A 219 -9.27 -18.97 -9.70
C THR A 219 -8.04 -19.61 -10.34
N LEU A 220 -6.84 -19.06 -10.09
CA LEU A 220 -5.57 -19.60 -10.57
C LEU A 220 -5.33 -21.04 -10.11
N GLN A 221 -5.55 -21.34 -8.83
CA GLN A 221 -5.39 -22.70 -8.30
C GLN A 221 -6.36 -23.70 -8.94
N ASN A 222 -7.62 -23.30 -9.18
CA ASN A 222 -8.62 -24.13 -9.86
C ASN A 222 -8.31 -24.33 -11.35
N ASP A 223 -7.85 -23.27 -12.04
CA ASP A 223 -7.45 -23.37 -13.44
C ASP A 223 -6.25 -24.31 -13.59
N TRP A 224 -5.20 -24.14 -12.76
CA TRP A 224 -4.05 -25.04 -12.75
C TRP A 224 -4.44 -26.49 -12.41
N ALA A 225 -5.35 -26.70 -11.46
CA ALA A 225 -5.85 -28.04 -11.10
C ALA A 225 -6.68 -28.69 -12.22
N THR A 226 -7.32 -27.89 -13.08
CA THR A 226 -8.07 -28.37 -14.26
C THR A 226 -7.24 -28.37 -15.56
N GLY A 227 -5.93 -28.08 -15.46
CA GLY A 227 -5.02 -28.01 -16.62
C GLY A 227 -5.26 -26.80 -17.52
N LYS A 228 -6.05 -25.81 -17.09
CA LYS A 228 -6.25 -24.54 -17.77
C LYS A 228 -5.13 -23.58 -17.41
N GLY A 229 -4.46 -23.04 -18.42
CA GLY A 229 -3.30 -22.18 -18.27
C GLY A 229 -2.21 -22.60 -19.24
N ALA A 230 -1.64 -21.62 -19.95
CA ALA A 230 -0.50 -21.83 -20.84
C ALA A 230 0.72 -21.16 -20.22
N PRO A 231 1.85 -21.87 -20.02
CA PRO A 231 3.11 -21.23 -19.66
C PRO A 231 3.60 -20.39 -20.86
N GLY A 232 3.74 -19.07 -20.68
CA GLY A 232 4.13 -18.20 -21.78
C GLY A 232 4.03 -16.70 -21.46
N THR A 233 3.59 -15.93 -22.47
CA THR A 233 3.31 -14.49 -22.35
C THR A 233 1.93 -14.29 -21.74
N PHE A 234 1.81 -13.35 -20.80
CA PHE A 234 0.56 -13.01 -20.12
C PHE A 234 0.06 -11.64 -20.56
N GLU A 235 -1.26 -11.44 -20.55
CA GLU A 235 -1.88 -10.16 -20.89
C GLU A 235 -1.80 -9.15 -19.73
N PRO A 236 -1.67 -7.83 -19.99
CA PRO A 236 -1.59 -6.82 -18.92
C PRO A 236 -2.83 -6.81 -18.01
N GLY A 237 -2.64 -7.25 -16.77
CA GLY A 237 -3.68 -7.46 -15.76
C GLY A 237 -4.07 -8.91 -15.48
N GLN A 238 -3.51 -9.88 -16.21
CA GLN A 238 -3.75 -11.31 -16.03
C GLN A 238 -2.90 -11.88 -14.89
N GLY A 239 -3.53 -12.58 -13.93
CA GLY A 239 -2.84 -13.37 -12.92
C GLY A 239 -2.10 -14.56 -13.54
N PHE A 240 -0.89 -14.86 -13.06
CA PHE A 240 -0.09 -15.98 -13.58
C PHE A 240 0.70 -16.77 -12.52
N ALA A 241 0.82 -16.23 -11.31
CA ALA A 241 1.55 -16.85 -10.21
C ALA A 241 0.94 -16.41 -8.86
N ILE A 242 1.36 -17.04 -7.78
CA ILE A 242 1.06 -16.63 -6.40
C ILE A 242 2.39 -16.39 -5.69
N LEU A 243 2.51 -15.25 -5.03
CA LEU A 243 3.62 -14.89 -4.16
C LEU A 243 3.26 -15.27 -2.72
N HIS A 244 4.16 -16.02 -2.07
CA HIS A 244 4.10 -16.33 -0.65
C HIS A 244 5.30 -15.71 0.06
N ILE A 245 5.08 -15.09 1.21
CA ILE A 245 6.13 -14.60 2.11
C ILE A 245 5.76 -15.06 3.54
N PRO A 246 6.22 -16.24 3.98
CA PRO A 246 5.78 -16.87 5.24
C PRO A 246 6.00 -16.00 6.48
N GLU A 247 7.19 -15.41 6.65
CA GLU A 247 7.53 -14.51 7.79
C GLU A 247 6.61 -13.29 7.92
N LEU A 248 5.80 -12.97 6.89
CA LEU A 248 4.88 -11.84 6.86
C LEU A 248 3.40 -12.23 6.74
N ASP A 249 3.07 -13.53 6.76
CA ASP A 249 1.72 -14.07 6.46
C ASP A 249 1.12 -13.60 5.12
N VAL A 250 1.97 -13.31 4.12
CA VAL A 250 1.50 -12.80 2.82
C VAL A 250 1.30 -13.95 1.84
N VAL A 251 0.07 -14.09 1.34
CA VAL A 251 -0.27 -14.88 0.15
C VAL A 251 -1.02 -13.95 -0.81
N VAL A 252 -0.46 -13.71 -2.00
CA VAL A 252 -0.99 -12.69 -2.94
C VAL A 252 -0.77 -13.10 -4.40
N PRO A 253 -1.75 -12.95 -5.31
CA PRO A 253 -1.57 -13.27 -6.71
C PRO A 253 -0.64 -12.25 -7.38
N ILE A 254 0.20 -12.77 -8.29
CA ILE A 254 1.05 -11.97 -9.18
C ILE A 254 0.35 -11.88 -10.54
N ALA A 255 0.19 -10.66 -11.03
CA ALA A 255 -0.31 -10.38 -12.37
C ALA A 255 0.72 -9.64 -13.23
N GLU A 256 0.56 -9.75 -14.55
CA GLU A 256 1.45 -9.10 -15.51
C GLU A 256 1.16 -7.59 -15.60
N GLY A 257 2.21 -6.77 -15.48
CA GLY A 257 2.11 -5.31 -15.50
C GLY A 257 1.92 -4.68 -14.11
N VAL A 258 2.24 -3.39 -14.00
CA VAL A 258 2.22 -2.62 -12.73
C VAL A 258 1.14 -1.54 -12.71
N SER A 259 0.07 -1.73 -13.47
CA SER A 259 -1.04 -0.77 -13.56
C SER A 259 -1.88 -0.75 -12.28
N ASN A 260 -2.05 0.42 -11.66
CA ASN A 260 -2.92 0.62 -10.49
C ASN A 260 -4.30 0.00 -10.70
N LYS A 261 -5.05 0.46 -11.71
CA LYS A 261 -6.46 0.06 -11.95
C LYS A 261 -6.64 -1.42 -12.32
N LYS A 262 -5.66 -2.02 -13.01
CA LYS A 262 -5.77 -3.41 -13.49
C LYS A 262 -5.20 -4.43 -12.51
N VAL A 263 -4.20 -4.05 -11.71
CA VAL A 263 -3.39 -4.94 -10.88
C VAL A 263 -3.36 -4.50 -9.43
N LEU A 264 -2.66 -3.40 -9.11
CA LEU A 264 -2.32 -3.07 -7.73
C LEU A 264 -3.55 -2.74 -6.87
N ASP A 265 -4.49 -1.96 -7.40
CA ASP A 265 -5.73 -1.56 -6.70
C ASP A 265 -6.74 -2.72 -6.55
N LYS A 266 -6.44 -3.89 -7.11
CA LYS A 266 -7.18 -5.15 -6.89
C LYS A 266 -6.54 -6.03 -5.81
N GLY A 267 -5.51 -5.56 -5.12
CA GLY A 267 -4.79 -6.33 -4.10
C GLY A 267 -3.78 -7.33 -4.65
N MET A 268 -3.42 -7.22 -5.93
CA MET A 268 -2.43 -8.09 -6.57
C MET A 268 -1.06 -7.41 -6.58
N VAL A 269 0.02 -8.19 -6.67
CA VAL A 269 1.36 -7.65 -6.98
C VAL A 269 1.61 -7.69 -8.48
N GLY A 270 2.27 -6.67 -9.01
CA GLY A 270 2.49 -6.53 -10.46
C GLY A 270 3.91 -6.84 -10.88
N HIS A 271 4.08 -7.71 -11.87
CA HIS A 271 5.38 -7.90 -12.53
C HIS A 271 5.68 -6.73 -13.47
N TYR A 272 6.91 -6.21 -13.42
CA TYR A 272 7.38 -5.20 -14.37
C TYR A 272 7.58 -5.84 -15.76
N SER A 273 6.58 -5.70 -16.63
CA SER A 273 6.53 -6.37 -17.95
C SER A 273 6.64 -5.44 -19.15
N GLU A 274 6.47 -4.13 -18.95
CA GLU A 274 6.26 -3.16 -20.04
C GLU A 274 7.53 -2.35 -20.40
N GLY A 275 7.77 -2.21 -21.71
CA GLY A 275 8.79 -1.31 -22.26
C GLY A 275 10.19 -1.51 -21.69
N ARG A 276 10.85 -0.41 -21.33
CA ARG A 276 12.22 -0.39 -20.78
C ARG A 276 12.33 -0.93 -19.34
N LEU A 277 11.20 -1.19 -18.68
CA LEU A 277 11.15 -1.74 -17.33
C LEU A 277 10.93 -3.26 -17.32
N LYS A 278 10.72 -3.89 -18.49
CA LYS A 278 10.48 -5.34 -18.57
C LYS A 278 11.59 -6.15 -17.89
N THR A 279 11.22 -6.96 -16.92
CA THR A 279 12.12 -7.83 -16.17
C THR A 279 11.97 -9.31 -16.55
N ALA A 280 12.79 -10.18 -15.97
CA ALA A 280 12.86 -11.59 -16.32
C ALA A 280 11.84 -12.41 -15.51
N MET A 281 11.14 -13.33 -16.17
CA MET A 281 10.24 -14.28 -15.51
C MET A 281 11.01 -15.19 -14.53
N PRO A 282 10.37 -15.73 -13.46
CA PRO A 282 11.06 -16.55 -12.47
C PRO A 282 11.69 -17.84 -13.07
N GLY A 283 11.11 -18.36 -14.16
CA GLY A 283 11.65 -19.49 -14.93
C GLY A 283 12.90 -19.19 -15.76
N ALA A 284 13.30 -17.91 -15.90
CA ALA A 284 14.49 -17.53 -16.64
C ALA A 284 15.76 -18.07 -15.96
N LYS A 285 16.73 -18.51 -16.78
CA LYS A 285 17.99 -19.09 -16.28
C LYS A 285 18.92 -18.06 -15.63
N THR A 286 18.76 -16.78 -15.99
CA THR A 286 19.43 -15.63 -15.39
C THR A 286 18.53 -14.39 -15.54
N GLY A 287 18.70 -13.42 -14.66
CA GLY A 287 17.96 -12.16 -14.62
C GLY A 287 17.39 -11.86 -13.24
N ASN A 288 16.58 -10.81 -13.21
CA ASN A 288 15.89 -10.32 -12.03
C ASN A 288 14.39 -10.35 -12.31
N PHE A 289 13.59 -10.91 -11.41
CA PHE A 289 12.12 -10.89 -11.45
C PHE A 289 11.63 -9.79 -10.52
N ALA A 290 11.17 -8.66 -11.07
CA ALA A 290 10.79 -7.52 -10.26
C ALA A 290 9.27 -7.41 -10.09
N LEU A 291 8.86 -7.15 -8.85
CA LEU A 291 7.46 -7.00 -8.44
C LEU A 291 7.22 -5.63 -7.79
N ALA A 292 6.07 -5.04 -8.07
CA ALA A 292 5.54 -3.87 -7.38
C ALA A 292 4.31 -4.24 -6.54
N GLY A 293 4.16 -3.66 -5.35
CA GLY A 293 3.02 -3.91 -4.47
C GLY A 293 2.74 -2.73 -3.55
N HIS A 294 1.45 -2.53 -3.21
CA HIS A 294 1.02 -1.45 -2.32
C HIS A 294 1.55 -1.62 -0.90
N ARG A 295 1.77 -0.47 -0.23
CA ARG A 295 2.33 -0.40 1.12
C ARG A 295 1.30 -0.28 2.24
N ASN A 296 0.17 0.39 1.96
CA ASN A 296 -0.77 0.86 3.00
C ASN A 296 -2.25 0.84 2.56
N THR A 297 -2.53 0.37 1.35
CA THR A 297 -3.88 0.33 0.78
C THR A 297 -4.03 -0.92 -0.09
N HIS A 298 -5.28 -1.24 -0.45
CA HIS A 298 -5.63 -2.38 -1.29
C HIS A 298 -4.92 -3.67 -0.88
N GLY A 299 -5.07 -4.06 0.39
CA GLY A 299 -4.55 -5.33 0.94
C GLY A 299 -3.08 -5.27 1.31
N GLU A 300 -2.39 -4.16 0.99
CA GLU A 300 -1.08 -3.78 1.50
C GLU A 300 0.00 -4.89 1.52
N PRO A 301 0.14 -5.71 0.44
CA PRO A 301 0.94 -6.94 0.47
C PRO A 301 2.42 -6.71 0.79
N PHE A 302 2.94 -5.50 0.54
CA PHE A 302 4.33 -5.15 0.84
C PHE A 302 4.52 -4.23 2.04
N ARG A 303 3.51 -4.08 2.92
CA ARG A 303 3.60 -3.21 4.11
C ARG A 303 4.80 -3.50 4.98
N TYR A 304 5.11 -4.78 5.19
CA TYR A 304 6.12 -5.21 6.15
C TYR A 304 7.37 -5.83 5.52
N ILE A 305 7.64 -5.65 4.22
CA ILE A 305 8.87 -6.20 3.60
C ILE A 305 10.16 -5.62 4.19
N ASN A 306 10.10 -4.48 4.89
CA ASN A 306 11.21 -3.94 5.68
C ASN A 306 11.54 -4.74 6.95
N LYS A 307 10.68 -5.68 7.36
CA LYS A 307 10.93 -6.60 8.48
C LYS A 307 11.67 -7.86 8.06
N LEU A 308 11.74 -8.15 6.76
CA LEU A 308 12.46 -9.30 6.22
C LEU A 308 13.95 -9.17 6.53
N LYS A 309 14.51 -10.26 7.07
CA LYS A 309 15.91 -10.45 7.42
C LYS A 309 16.57 -11.28 6.33
N LYS A 310 17.90 -11.28 6.33
CA LYS A 310 18.70 -12.08 5.41
C LYS A 310 18.51 -13.57 5.70
N GLY A 311 18.00 -14.32 4.72
CA GLY A 311 17.70 -15.76 4.82
C GLY A 311 16.22 -16.09 4.71
N ASP A 312 15.34 -15.13 5.03
CA ASP A 312 13.88 -15.25 4.98
C ASP A 312 13.41 -15.57 3.56
N GLU A 313 12.35 -16.37 3.46
CA GLU A 313 11.94 -16.97 2.20
C GLU A 313 10.81 -16.21 1.50
N VAL A 314 10.94 -16.12 0.18
CA VAL A 314 9.95 -15.55 -0.73
C VAL A 314 9.74 -16.60 -1.82
N VAL A 315 8.54 -17.17 -1.89
CA VAL A 315 8.22 -18.27 -2.80
C VAL A 315 7.26 -17.79 -3.88
N VAL A 316 7.64 -18.02 -5.14
CA VAL A 316 6.76 -17.79 -6.30
C VAL A 316 6.22 -19.15 -6.76
N GLU A 317 4.93 -19.36 -6.57
CA GLU A 317 4.18 -20.51 -7.04
C GLU A 317 3.58 -20.23 -8.44
N THR A 318 3.80 -21.14 -9.39
CA THR A 318 3.15 -21.13 -10.71
C THR A 318 2.40 -22.44 -10.95
N GLN A 319 1.74 -22.54 -12.11
CA GLN A 319 1.10 -23.77 -12.60
C GLN A 319 2.00 -25.01 -12.49
N ASP A 320 3.28 -24.88 -12.84
CA ASP A 320 4.19 -26.03 -12.99
C ASP A 320 5.24 -26.14 -11.88
N LYS A 321 5.56 -25.04 -11.15
CA LYS A 321 6.75 -24.94 -10.30
C LYS A 321 6.59 -24.02 -9.10
N TYR A 322 7.39 -24.27 -8.08
CA TYR A 322 7.73 -23.32 -7.03
C TYR A 322 9.16 -22.80 -7.26
N TYR A 323 9.37 -21.50 -7.07
CA TYR A 323 10.67 -20.86 -7.10
C TYR A 323 10.92 -20.22 -5.74
N VAL A 324 11.87 -20.76 -4.98
CA VAL A 324 12.20 -20.29 -3.63
C VAL A 324 13.37 -19.33 -3.71
N TYR A 325 13.19 -18.12 -3.20
CA TYR A 325 14.23 -17.10 -3.06
C TYR A 325 14.49 -16.84 -1.58
N LYS A 326 15.74 -16.60 -1.21
CA LYS A 326 16.11 -16.09 0.12
C LYS A 326 16.46 -14.61 0.05
N MET A 327 15.89 -13.81 0.93
CA MET A 327 16.19 -12.39 1.09
C MET A 327 17.69 -12.21 1.37
N THR A 328 18.32 -11.26 0.68
CA THR A 328 19.77 -11.01 0.74
C THR A 328 20.09 -9.61 1.27
N SER A 329 19.36 -8.58 0.81
CA SER A 329 19.66 -7.17 1.10
C SER A 329 18.43 -6.28 0.87
N THR A 330 18.50 -5.05 1.40
CA THR A 330 17.46 -4.03 1.22
C THR A 330 18.08 -2.66 1.00
N LEU A 331 17.38 -1.81 0.25
CA LEU A 331 17.63 -0.37 0.16
C LEU A 331 16.40 0.34 0.76
N PRO A 332 16.48 0.81 2.02
CA PRO A 332 15.32 1.31 2.75
C PRO A 332 14.61 2.50 2.10
N VAL A 333 15.38 3.37 1.42
CA VAL A 333 14.89 4.59 0.77
C VAL A 333 15.67 4.81 -0.53
N THR A 334 14.97 4.97 -1.65
CA THR A 334 15.51 5.45 -2.93
C THR A 334 14.51 6.34 -3.67
N SER A 335 15.00 7.17 -4.59
CA SER A 335 14.15 7.93 -5.51
C SER A 335 13.24 7.00 -6.32
N PRO A 336 11.95 7.35 -6.56
CA PRO A 336 11.07 6.62 -7.48
C PRO A 336 11.62 6.52 -8.91
N SER A 337 12.51 7.43 -9.32
CA SER A 337 13.17 7.42 -10.63
C SER A 337 14.37 6.47 -10.73
N ASN A 338 14.79 5.83 -9.62
CA ASN A 338 15.90 4.87 -9.65
C ASN A 338 15.43 3.51 -10.20
N THR A 339 15.29 3.43 -11.52
CA THR A 339 14.88 2.20 -12.22
C THR A 339 15.99 1.15 -12.31
N SER A 340 17.23 1.48 -11.93
CA SER A 340 18.35 0.52 -11.97
C SER A 340 18.17 -0.65 -11.00
N VAL A 341 17.42 -0.45 -9.91
CA VAL A 341 17.17 -1.44 -8.84
C VAL A 341 16.40 -2.69 -9.30
N ILE A 342 15.75 -2.64 -10.46
CA ILE A 342 15.07 -3.78 -11.10
C ILE A 342 15.87 -4.36 -12.29
N GLY A 343 17.09 -3.87 -12.53
CA GLY A 343 17.96 -4.36 -13.61
C GLY A 343 18.40 -5.82 -13.42
N PRO A 344 18.91 -6.49 -14.47
CA PRO A 344 19.24 -7.92 -14.44
C PRO A 344 20.28 -8.33 -13.38
N VAL A 345 21.21 -7.42 -13.07
CA VAL A 345 22.08 -7.45 -11.89
C VAL A 345 21.89 -6.10 -11.20
N PRO A 346 21.00 -5.99 -10.19
CA PRO A 346 20.58 -4.69 -9.69
C PRO A 346 21.69 -4.02 -8.86
N PRO A 347 22.08 -2.76 -9.14
CA PRO A 347 23.05 -2.04 -8.32
C PRO A 347 22.58 -1.91 -6.86
N GLN A 348 23.52 -1.67 -5.95
CA GLN A 348 23.29 -1.53 -4.50
C GLN A 348 22.77 -2.80 -3.77
N SER A 349 22.30 -3.82 -4.49
CA SER A 349 21.89 -5.11 -3.91
C SER A 349 23.03 -5.94 -3.31
N GLY A 350 24.29 -5.65 -3.68
CA GLY A 350 25.45 -6.48 -3.38
C GLY A 350 25.68 -7.63 -4.38
N PHE A 351 24.80 -7.83 -5.37
CA PHE A 351 25.04 -8.78 -6.46
C PHE A 351 26.03 -8.21 -7.48
N THR A 352 27.09 -8.96 -7.79
CA THR A 352 28.19 -8.54 -8.70
C THR A 352 28.27 -9.36 -9.99
N LYS A 353 27.42 -10.38 -10.15
CA LYS A 353 27.43 -11.32 -11.28
C LYS A 353 26.00 -11.63 -11.74
N PRO A 354 25.80 -12.10 -12.99
CA PRO A 354 24.53 -12.70 -13.41
C PRO A 354 24.09 -13.82 -12.46
N GLY A 355 22.78 -13.94 -12.26
CA GLY A 355 22.18 -14.87 -11.32
C GLY A 355 20.66 -14.85 -11.47
N ARG A 356 19.94 -15.45 -10.52
CA ARG A 356 18.47 -15.48 -10.51
C ARG A 356 17.98 -14.74 -9.28
N TYR A 357 17.47 -13.53 -9.50
CA TYR A 357 17.13 -12.58 -8.44
C TYR A 357 15.63 -12.30 -8.43
N ILE A 358 15.12 -11.89 -7.27
CA ILE A 358 13.79 -11.28 -7.13
C ILE A 358 13.97 -9.90 -6.52
N THR A 359 13.18 -8.93 -6.98
CA THR A 359 13.13 -7.56 -6.42
C THR A 359 11.71 -7.22 -6.02
N LEU A 360 11.49 -6.88 -4.75
CA LEU A 360 10.22 -6.38 -4.26
C LEU A 360 10.32 -4.86 -4.10
N THR A 361 9.40 -4.11 -4.72
CA THR A 361 9.38 -2.66 -4.71
C THR A 361 8.06 -2.13 -4.15
N THR A 362 8.14 -1.13 -3.27
CA THR A 362 6.96 -0.52 -2.64
C THR A 362 7.22 0.93 -2.24
N CYS A 363 6.19 1.66 -1.83
CA CYS A 363 6.32 3.04 -1.39
C CYS A 363 6.91 3.16 0.03
N THR A 364 7.56 4.30 0.31
CA THR A 364 8.07 4.63 1.64
C THR A 364 8.26 6.16 1.79
N PRO A 365 8.17 6.75 3.00
CA PRO A 365 7.59 6.19 4.23
C PRO A 365 6.13 5.76 4.08
N GLU A 366 5.58 5.07 5.10
CA GLU A 366 4.16 4.66 5.13
C GLU A 366 3.23 5.87 4.91
N PHE A 367 2.11 5.62 4.25
CA PHE A 367 1.10 6.62 3.83
C PHE A 367 1.60 7.72 2.88
N THR A 368 2.82 7.59 2.34
CA THR A 368 3.37 8.48 1.30
C THR A 368 3.74 7.69 0.05
N SER A 369 3.96 8.41 -1.06
CA SER A 369 4.58 7.87 -2.29
C SER A 369 5.93 8.52 -2.62
N LYS A 370 6.53 9.25 -1.66
CA LYS A 370 7.71 10.13 -1.84
C LYS A 370 8.95 9.37 -2.33
N TYR A 371 9.22 8.20 -1.74
CA TYR A 371 10.36 7.34 -2.06
C TYR A 371 9.91 5.90 -2.31
N ARG A 372 10.87 5.02 -2.62
CA ARG A 372 10.67 3.58 -2.70
C ARG A 372 11.55 2.84 -1.69
N LEU A 373 10.99 1.78 -1.13
CA LEU A 373 11.69 0.73 -0.40
C LEU A 373 11.92 -0.43 -1.38
N ILE A 374 13.15 -0.96 -1.41
CA ILE A 374 13.53 -2.09 -2.25
C ILE A 374 14.03 -3.24 -1.36
N VAL A 375 13.61 -4.46 -1.66
CA VAL A 375 14.13 -5.70 -1.06
C VAL A 375 14.57 -6.63 -2.18
N TRP A 376 15.76 -7.23 -2.05
CA TRP A 376 16.30 -8.18 -3.00
C TRP A 376 16.45 -9.56 -2.40
N GLY A 377 16.11 -10.59 -3.18
CA GLY A 377 16.35 -11.99 -2.86
C GLY A 377 17.09 -12.71 -4.00
N LYS A 378 17.71 -13.83 -3.67
CA LYS A 378 18.39 -14.72 -4.63
C LYS A 378 17.75 -16.11 -4.59
N MET A 379 17.52 -16.71 -5.75
CA MET A 379 16.92 -18.03 -5.85
C MET A 379 17.83 -19.10 -5.23
N VAL A 380 17.23 -20.03 -4.49
CA VAL A 380 17.88 -21.20 -3.87
C VAL A 380 17.28 -22.53 -4.35
N GLU A 381 16.00 -22.59 -4.70
CA GLU A 381 15.34 -23.79 -5.23
C GLU A 381 14.45 -23.46 -6.45
N GLU A 382 14.47 -24.33 -7.46
CA GLU A 382 13.43 -24.44 -8.50
C GLU A 382 12.84 -25.85 -8.42
N ARG A 383 11.58 -25.95 -7.97
CA ARG A 383 10.93 -27.21 -7.63
C ARG A 383 9.72 -27.45 -8.53
N PRO A 384 9.63 -28.56 -9.29
CA PRO A 384 8.39 -28.94 -9.97
C PRO A 384 7.25 -29.13 -8.97
N ARG A 385 6.06 -28.61 -9.29
CA ARG A 385 4.84 -28.70 -8.46
C ARG A 385 4.44 -30.15 -8.16
N SER A 386 4.76 -31.06 -9.07
CA SER A 386 4.59 -32.51 -8.89
C SER A 386 5.43 -33.12 -7.74
N LYS A 387 6.42 -32.40 -7.19
CA LYS A 387 7.17 -32.78 -5.98
C LYS A 387 6.56 -32.23 -4.68
N GLY A 388 5.33 -31.70 -4.75
CA GLY A 388 4.67 -31.03 -3.63
C GLY A 388 5.26 -29.65 -3.31
N LYS A 389 4.69 -29.00 -2.30
CA LYS A 389 5.17 -27.71 -1.77
C LYS A 389 6.64 -27.82 -1.31
N PRO A 390 7.43 -26.73 -1.40
CA PRO A 390 8.74 -26.65 -0.75
C PRO A 390 8.57 -26.53 0.77
N ASP A 391 9.64 -26.85 1.51
CA ASP A 391 9.69 -26.83 2.98
C ASP A 391 9.25 -25.46 3.54
N ALA A 392 9.62 -24.39 2.83
CA ALA A 392 9.19 -22.99 3.01
C ALA A 392 7.68 -22.74 3.21
N LEU A 393 6.80 -23.67 2.79
CA LEU A 393 5.34 -23.51 2.81
C LEU A 393 4.60 -24.61 3.59
N VAL A 394 5.32 -25.32 4.48
CA VAL A 394 4.77 -26.42 5.30
C VAL A 394 5.19 -26.40 6.78
N GLU A 395 5.98 -25.41 7.21
CA GLU A 395 6.27 -25.13 8.64
C GLU A 395 5.11 -24.40 9.35
#